data_AF-A0A7G9S1U8-F1
#
_entry.id   AF-A0A7G9S1U8-F1
#
_cell.length_a   1.000
_cell.length_b   1.000
_cell.length_c   1.000
_cell.angle_alpha   90.00
_cell.angle_beta   90.00
_cell.angle_gamma   90.00
#
_symmetry.space_group_name_H-M   'P 1'
#
loop_
_entity.id
_entity.type
_entity.pdbx_description
1 polymer ?
#
loop_
_entity_poly.entity_id
_entity_poly.type
_entity_poly.pdbx_seq_one_letter_code
_entity_poly.pdbx_strand_id
1 'polypeptide(L)'
;MSWHVSQGISYDTKKRIIKMKKLYNFTIGLILLGFILLAIKSASPEYIDEQGILHETFYLIGLGTFSILGGTILTIINAIVIKLRKKTTLKQVSN
;
A
#
# COMPACT_ATOMS: atom_id res chain seq x y z
N MET A 1 16.13 -36.11 16.01
CA MET A 1 16.64 -35.04 15.11
C MET A 1 15.56 -34.40 14.22
N SER A 2 14.55 -35.13 13.71
CA SER A 2 13.55 -34.64 12.73
C SER A 2 12.63 -33.50 13.22
N TRP A 3 12.21 -33.50 14.49
CA TRP A 3 11.22 -32.56 15.03
C TRP A 3 11.65 -31.09 15.04
N HIS A 4 12.93 -30.79 15.29
CA HIS A 4 13.42 -29.40 15.32
C HIS A 4 13.45 -28.75 13.94
N VAL A 5 13.69 -29.52 12.87
CA VAL A 5 13.67 -29.04 11.49
C VAL A 5 12.24 -28.66 11.06
N SER A 6 11.25 -29.47 11.45
CA SER A 6 9.84 -29.20 11.16
C SER A 6 9.33 -27.91 11.84
N GLN A 7 9.71 -27.69 13.11
CA GLN A 7 9.37 -26.47 13.84
C GLN A 7 9.98 -25.21 13.20
N GLY A 8 11.22 -25.29 12.72
CA GLY A 8 11.90 -24.17 12.03
C GLY A 8 11.22 -23.75 10.73
N ILE A 9 10.78 -24.71 9.90
CA ILE A 9 10.09 -24.44 8.63
C ILE A 9 8.71 -23.80 8.86
N SER A 10 7.98 -24.27 9.88
CA SER A 10 6.68 -23.71 10.27
C SER A 10 6.81 -22.27 10.76
N TYR A 11 7.86 -21.97 11.53
CA TYR A 11 8.13 -20.62 12.05
C TYR A 11 8.51 -19.63 10.94
N ASP A 12 9.36 -20.02 9.98
CA ASP A 12 9.73 -19.16 8.84
C ASP A 12 8.51 -18.86 7.95
N THR A 13 7.66 -19.86 7.72
CA THR A 13 6.44 -19.69 6.92
C THR A 13 5.45 -18.70 7.57
N LYS A 14 5.19 -18.86 8.88
CA LYS A 14 4.35 -17.91 9.65
C LYS A 14 4.93 -16.50 9.61
N LYS A 15 6.25 -16.36 9.76
CA LYS A 15 6.95 -15.07 9.68
C LYS A 15 6.78 -14.40 8.32
N ARG A 16 6.87 -15.15 7.21
CA ARG A 16 6.63 -14.65 5.84
C ARG A 16 5.18 -14.18 5.65
N ILE A 17 4.20 -14.94 6.14
CA ILE A 17 2.77 -14.58 6.05
C ILE A 17 2.48 -13.30 6.84
N ILE A 18 2.97 -13.19 8.07
CA ILE A 18 2.80 -11.99 8.90
C ILE A 18 3.43 -10.77 8.21
N LYS A 19 4.64 -10.92 7.64
CA LYS A 19 5.31 -9.86 6.88
C LYS A 19 4.47 -9.41 5.68
N MET A 20 3.91 -10.34 4.92
CA MET A 20 3.05 -10.03 3.77
C MET A 20 1.75 -9.34 4.17
N LYS A 21 1.10 -9.79 5.26
CA LYS A 21 -0.10 -9.14 5.80
C LYS A 21 0.17 -7.70 6.27
N LYS A 22 1.31 -7.48 6.94
CA LYS A 22 1.73 -6.13 7.36
C LYS A 22 1.92 -5.19 6.18
N LEU A 23 2.51 -5.68 5.09
CA LEU A 23 2.73 -4.91 3.87
C LEU A 23 1.40 -4.55 3.18
N TYR A 24 0.47 -5.51 3.10
CA TYR A 24 -0.86 -5.28 2.52
C TYR A 24 -1.64 -4.20 3.30
N ASN A 25 -1.70 -4.32 4.63
CA ASN A 25 -2.39 -3.35 5.48
C ASN A 25 -1.78 -1.95 5.37
N PHE A 26 -0.46 -1.84 5.28
CA PHE A 26 0.23 -0.56 5.06
C PHE A 26 -0.21 0.10 3.75
N THR A 27 -0.35 -0.70 2.69
CA THR A 27 -0.71 -0.18 1.36
C THR A 27 -2.16 0.30 1.31
N ILE A 28 -3.08 -0.45 1.93
CA ILE A 28 -4.48 -0.03 2.12
C ILE A 28 -4.55 1.29 2.91
N GLY A 29 -3.73 1.41 3.97
CA GLY A 29 -3.68 2.62 4.79
C GLY A 29 -3.25 3.86 4.00
N LEU A 30 -2.27 3.71 3.09
CA LEU A 30 -1.82 4.81 2.23
C LEU A 30 -2.92 5.32 1.30
N ILE A 31 -3.70 4.40 0.72
CA ILE A 31 -4.79 4.74 -0.19
C ILE A 31 -5.91 5.44 0.58
N LEU A 32 -6.32 4.89 1.73
CA LEU A 32 -7.33 5.50 2.60
C LEU A 32 -6.92 6.90 3.06
N LEU A 33 -5.67 7.07 3.48
CA LEU A 33 -5.12 8.37 3.86
C LEU A 33 -5.25 9.38 2.71
N GLY A 34 -4.94 8.96 1.49
CA GLY A 34 -5.06 9.80 0.30
C GLY A 34 -6.51 10.25 0.03
N PHE A 35 -7.49 9.36 0.17
CA PHE A 35 -8.90 9.73 0.06
C PHE A 35 -9.35 10.68 1.18
N ILE A 36 -8.87 10.47 2.41
CA ILE A 36 -9.15 11.37 3.54
C ILE A 36 -8.59 12.77 3.26
N LEU A 37 -7.36 12.88 2.75
CA LEU A 37 -6.75 14.16 2.36
C LEU A 37 -7.58 14.90 1.31
N LEU A 38 -8.10 14.19 0.30
CA LEU A 38 -8.96 14.79 -0.72
C LEU A 38 -10.32 15.21 -0.15
N ALA A 39 -10.90 14.42 0.75
CA ALA A 39 -12.14 14.78 1.44
C ALA A 39 -11.95 16.04 2.31
N ILE A 40 -10.82 16.16 3.01
CA ILE A 40 -10.48 17.35 3.79
C ILE A 40 -10.33 18.58 2.87
N LYS A 41 -9.69 18.44 1.70
CA LYS A 41 -9.65 19.55 0.71
C LYS A 41 -11.05 19.94 0.26
N SER A 42 -11.93 18.98 -0.05
CA SER A 42 -13.31 19.31 -0.46
C SER A 42 -14.13 20.03 0.62
N ALA A 43 -13.78 19.84 1.89
CA ALA A 43 -14.42 20.52 3.02
C ALA A 43 -13.68 21.80 3.45
N SER A 44 -12.51 22.08 2.86
CA SER A 44 -11.72 23.26 3.20
C SER A 44 -12.32 24.50 2.54
N PRO A 45 -12.53 25.59 3.29
CA PRO A 45 -13.03 26.83 2.72
C PRO A 45 -11.98 27.45 1.78
N GLU A 46 -12.47 27.97 0.68
CA GLU A 46 -11.70 28.74 -0.29
C GLU A 46 -12.17 30.19 -0.15
N TYR A 47 -11.27 31.10 0.19
CA TYR A 47 -11.61 32.50 0.42
C TYR A 47 -10.59 33.42 -0.24
N ILE A 48 -11.09 34.60 -0.59
CA ILE A 48 -10.31 35.68 -1.20
C ILE A 48 -9.96 36.66 -0.09
N ASP A 49 -8.69 37.02 0.04
CA ASP A 49 -8.24 38.02 1.02
C ASP A 49 -8.58 39.46 0.57
N GLU A 50 -8.33 40.43 1.45
CA GLU A 50 -8.58 41.85 1.20
C GLU A 50 -7.71 42.41 0.06
N GLN A 51 -6.62 41.73 -0.31
CA GLN A 51 -5.75 42.03 -1.44
C GLN A 51 -6.18 41.34 -2.74
N GLY A 52 -7.27 40.56 -2.73
CA GLY A 52 -7.77 39.82 -3.88
C GLY A 52 -7.04 38.50 -4.16
N ILE A 53 -6.24 37.99 -3.22
CA ILE A 53 -5.51 36.73 -3.35
C ILE A 53 -6.38 35.58 -2.85
N LEU A 54 -6.45 34.52 -3.66
CA LEU A 54 -7.19 33.31 -3.35
C LEU A 54 -6.36 32.39 -2.44
N HIS A 55 -6.80 32.21 -1.20
CA HIS A 55 -6.16 31.34 -0.22
C HIS A 55 -6.80 29.94 -0.27
N GLU A 56 -6.08 29.00 -0.88
CA GLU A 56 -6.53 27.63 -1.07
C GLU A 56 -5.52 26.59 -0.58
N THR A 57 -6.04 25.49 -0.04
CA THR A 57 -5.28 24.31 0.37
C THR A 57 -4.85 23.41 -0.80
N PHE A 58 -4.19 23.97 -1.82
CA PHE A 58 -3.72 23.22 -3.01
C PHE A 58 -2.79 22.04 -2.67
N TYR A 59 -2.01 22.17 -1.60
CA TYR A 59 -1.09 21.11 -1.16
C TYR A 59 -1.80 19.80 -0.79
N LEU A 60 -3.05 19.86 -0.31
CA LEU A 60 -3.82 18.65 0.02
C LEU A 60 -4.18 17.83 -1.23
N ILE A 61 -4.42 18.48 -2.36
CA ILE A 61 -4.66 17.79 -3.64
C ILE A 61 -3.42 17.03 -4.05
N GLY A 62 -2.26 17.70 -4.00
CA GLY A 62 -0.97 17.09 -4.33
C GLY A 62 -0.65 15.89 -3.43
N LEU A 63 -0.71 16.07 -2.11
CA LEU A 63 -0.42 15.02 -1.14
C LEU A 63 -1.43 13.86 -1.21
N GLY A 64 -2.73 14.16 -1.32
CA GLY A 64 -3.78 13.15 -1.44
C GLY A 64 -3.59 12.29 -2.69
N THR A 65 -3.40 12.92 -3.84
CA THR A 65 -3.17 12.22 -5.12
C THR A 65 -1.89 11.40 -5.10
N PHE A 66 -0.80 11.95 -4.54
CA PHE A 66 0.48 11.24 -4.43
C PHE A 66 0.36 9.99 -3.54
N SER A 67 -0.39 10.09 -2.43
CA SER A 67 -0.63 8.96 -1.53
C SER A 67 -1.46 7.85 -2.20
N ILE A 68 -2.51 8.20 -2.94
CA ILE A 68 -3.33 7.23 -3.69
C ILE A 68 -2.50 6.55 -4.78
N LEU A 69 -1.77 7.32 -5.59
CA LEU A 69 -0.93 6.78 -6.66
C LEU A 69 0.16 5.88 -6.10
N GLY A 70 0.86 6.33 -5.06
CA GLY A 70 1.90 5.54 -4.39
C GLY A 70 1.37 4.21 -3.85
N GLY A 71 0.25 4.23 -3.14
CA GLY A 71 -0.39 3.01 -2.63
C GLY A 71 -0.87 2.08 -3.75
N THR A 72 -1.43 2.63 -4.82
CA THR A 72 -1.91 1.84 -5.97
C THR A 72 -0.75 1.15 -6.69
N ILE A 73 0.33 1.88 -6.99
CA ILE A 73 1.53 1.35 -7.64
C ILE A 73 2.14 0.23 -6.78
N LEU A 74 2.28 0.44 -5.47
CA LEU A 74 2.86 -0.55 -4.56
C LEU A 74 1.99 -1.83 -4.50
N THR A 75 0.67 -1.69 -4.58
CA THR A 75 -0.27 -2.82 -4.63
C THR A 75 -0.10 -3.62 -5.93
N ILE A 76 0.02 -2.94 -7.07
CA ILE A 76 0.24 -3.57 -8.38
C ILE A 76 1.57 -4.34 -8.39
N ILE A 77 2.66 -3.72 -7.92
CA ILE A 77 3.97 -4.37 -7.86
C ILE A 77 3.90 -5.64 -7.00
N ASN A 78 3.29 -5.57 -5.82
CA ASN A 78 3.12 -6.73 -4.95
C ASN A 78 2.30 -7.85 -5.63
N ALA A 79 1.21 -7.49 -6.33
CA ALA A 79 0.39 -8.44 -7.07
C ALA A 79 1.19 -9.15 -8.19
N ILE A 80 1.99 -8.38 -8.95
CA ILE A 80 2.87 -8.91 -10.01
C ILE A 80 3.89 -9.88 -9.40
N VAL A 81 4.59 -9.48 -8.33
CA VAL A 81 5.60 -10.33 -7.68
C VAL A 81 5.00 -11.65 -7.18
N ILE A 82 3.80 -11.61 -6.59
CA ILE A 82 3.10 -12.82 -6.13
C ILE A 82 2.74 -13.72 -7.32
N LYS A 83 2.25 -13.14 -8.43
CA LYS A 83 1.89 -13.88 -9.64
C LYS A 83 3.11 -14.55 -10.27
N LEU A 84 4.24 -13.85 -10.35
CA LEU A 84 5.50 -14.38 -10.87
C LEU A 84 6.02 -15.54 -10.02
N ARG A 85 6.00 -15.40 -8.69
CA ARG A 85 6.42 -16.48 -7.77
C ARG A 85 5.58 -17.74 -7.93
N LYS A 86 4.25 -17.61 -8.03
CA LYS A 86 3.36 -18.75 -8.27
C LYS A 86 3.69 -19.48 -9.58
N LYS A 87 3.96 -18.73 -10.66
CA LYS A 87 4.30 -19.30 -11.97
C LYS A 87 5.57 -20.16 -11.91
N THR A 88 6.60 -19.69 -11.21
CA THR A 88 7.86 -20.43 -11.06
C THR A 88 7.68 -21.72 -10.27
N THR A 89 6.91 -21.71 -9.19
CA THR A 89 6.63 -22.92 -8.39
C THR A 89 5.85 -23.97 -9.18
N LEU A 90 4.85 -23.55 -9.97
CA LEU A 90 4.05 -24.48 -10.78
C LEU A 90 4.89 -25.17 -11.86
N LYS A 91 5.80 -24.44 -12.52
CA LYS A 91 6.71 -25.00 -13.53
C LYS A 91 7.69 -26.03 -12.94
N GLN A 92 8.03 -25.92 -11.66
CA GLN A 92 8.91 -26.88 -10.97
C GLN A 92 8.17 -28.15 -10.54
N VAL A 93 6.86 -28.09 -10.28
CA VAL A 93 6.06 -29.26 -9.89
C VAL A 93 5.62 -30.09 -11.10
N SER A 94 5.50 -29.48 -12.28
CA SER A 94 5.04 -30.16 -13.49
C SER A 94 6.16 -30.86 -14.29
N ASN A 95 7.41 -30.83 -13.83
CA ASN A 95 8.59 -31.36 -14.51
C ASN A 95 9.33 -32.31 -13.57
#